data_AF-A0A927NHH7-F1
#
_entry.id   AF-A0A927NHH7-F1
#
_cell.length_a   1.000
_cell.length_b   1.000
_cell.length_c   1.000
_cell.angle_alpha   90.00
_cell.angle_beta   90.00
_cell.angle_gamma   90.00
#
_symmetry.space_group_name_H-M   'P 1'
#
loop_
_entity.id
_entity.type
_entity.pdbx_description
1 polymer ?
#
loop_
_entity_poly.entity_id
_entity_poly.type
_entity_poly.pdbx_seq_one_letter_code
_entity_poly.pdbx_strand_id
1 'polypeptide(L)'
;MKELVTDRFVINFQEGLEGFIKNSLKIVEQQMPLLEKLFLSEVTEVEKLKASFFITRKDFVEYIKSISNGRTPPEWATGCFYNGEIQTLLNINNEEDMKYKIYTLTHEMVHLYIQKLVYEKYKIDRIRWFDESYASYIGGHIKNMTKQKLQTICEQLKTFSQFDLNILDDIKKVRTTEYDGYNMFLVIGKYLFENNLDKDYIELLKINPEEIRKEGKSILKKAIEYVLKSL
;
A
#
# COMPACT_ATOMS: atom_id res chain seq x y z
N MET A 1 16.31 20.55 -2.87
CA MET A 1 15.75 19.43 -2.07
C MET A 1 16.39 19.47 -0.70
N LYS A 2 15.62 19.21 0.35
CA LYS A 2 16.11 18.91 1.71
C LYS A 2 16.17 17.39 1.86
N GLU A 3 17.07 16.92 2.72
CA GLU A 3 17.21 15.49 3.07
C GLU A 3 16.93 15.31 4.57
N LEU A 4 16.19 14.26 4.91
CA LEU A 4 15.97 13.79 6.26
C LEU A 4 16.34 12.30 6.34
N VAL A 5 17.24 11.95 7.23
CA VAL A 5 17.63 10.57 7.50
C VAL A 5 17.04 10.14 8.84
N THR A 6 16.33 9.02 8.85
CA THR A 6 15.82 8.33 10.04
C THR A 6 16.41 6.92 10.10
N ASP A 7 16.09 6.15 11.14
CA ASP A 7 16.55 4.76 11.23
C ASP A 7 16.05 3.89 10.06
N ARG A 8 14.89 4.23 9.49
CA ARG A 8 14.20 3.44 8.47
C ARG A 8 14.18 4.08 7.09
N PHE A 9 14.44 5.39 6.98
CA PHE A 9 14.28 6.12 5.72
C PHE A 9 15.42 7.10 5.42
N VAL A 10 15.66 7.31 4.13
CA VAL A 10 16.28 8.50 3.58
C VAL A 10 15.20 9.22 2.76
N ILE A 11 14.78 10.40 3.21
CA ILE A 11 13.68 11.15 2.61
C ILE A 11 14.19 12.45 2.00
N ASN A 12 14.04 12.58 0.69
CA ASN A 12 14.28 13.83 -0.03
C ASN A 12 12.94 14.56 -0.25
N PHE A 13 12.89 15.86 0.00
CA PHE A 13 11.65 16.63 -0.21
C PHE A 13 11.93 18.08 -0.59
N GLN A 14 10.97 18.71 -1.28
CA GLN A 14 11.04 20.14 -1.59
C GLN A 14 10.73 21.00 -0.37
N GLU A 15 11.29 22.21 -0.34
CA GLU A 15 11.07 23.16 0.77
C GLU A 15 9.58 23.48 0.98
N GLY A 16 9.16 23.59 2.25
CA GLY A 16 7.76 23.79 2.64
C GLY A 16 7.01 22.48 2.95
N LEU A 17 7.62 21.31 2.72
CA LEU A 17 7.01 20.01 3.03
C LEU A 17 7.37 19.45 4.42
N GLU A 18 8.12 20.17 5.25
CA GLU A 18 8.62 19.69 6.55
C GLU A 18 7.49 19.17 7.45
N GLY A 19 6.39 19.92 7.54
CA GLY A 19 5.20 19.53 8.31
C GLY A 19 4.53 18.27 7.76
N PHE A 20 4.44 18.16 6.43
CA PHE A 20 3.87 17.00 5.75
C PHE A 20 4.71 15.74 6.00
N ILE A 21 6.04 15.83 5.84
CA ILE A 21 6.96 14.72 6.08
C ILE A 21 6.93 14.29 7.55
N LYS A 22 6.94 15.24 8.49
CA LYS A 22 6.83 14.94 9.92
C LYS A 22 5.55 14.19 10.26
N ASN A 23 4.41 14.59 9.69
CA ASN A 23 3.14 13.92 9.92
C ASN A 23 3.08 12.53 9.25
N SER A 24 3.65 12.38 8.05
CA SER A 24 3.75 11.09 7.36
C SER A 24 4.59 10.10 8.17
N LEU A 25 5.75 10.55 8.70
CA LEU A 25 6.59 9.74 9.58
C LEU A 25 5.89 9.37 10.90
N LYS A 26 5.07 10.26 11.46
CA LYS A 26 4.26 9.93 12.65
C LYS A 26 3.31 8.76 12.37
N ILE A 27 2.73 8.69 11.17
CA ILE A 27 1.89 7.55 10.77
C ILE A 27 2.74 6.30 10.63
N VAL A 28 3.92 6.37 10.02
CA VAL A 28 4.86 5.24 9.95
C VAL A 28 5.10 4.68 11.36
N GLU A 29 5.53 5.50 12.31
CA GLU A 29 5.82 5.07 13.69
C GLU A 29 4.59 4.44 14.37
N GLN A 30 3.39 4.97 14.12
CA GLN A 30 2.14 4.40 14.66
C GLN A 30 1.80 3.02 14.10
N GLN A 31 2.27 2.69 12.90
CA GLN A 31 1.92 1.46 12.19
C GLN A 31 3.05 0.44 12.21
N MET A 32 4.28 0.84 12.54
CA MET A 32 5.44 -0.06 12.69
C MET A 32 5.17 -1.28 13.59
N PRO A 33 4.46 -1.19 14.73
CA PRO A 33 4.17 -2.37 15.54
C PRO A 33 3.41 -3.48 14.79
N LEU A 34 2.59 -3.13 13.79
CA LEU A 34 1.92 -4.13 12.95
C LEU A 34 2.92 -4.83 12.02
N LEU A 35 3.86 -4.10 11.42
CA LEU A 35 4.92 -4.70 10.60
C LEU A 35 5.86 -5.56 11.45
N GLU A 36 6.24 -5.10 12.63
CA GLU A 36 7.07 -5.85 13.57
C GLU A 36 6.36 -7.11 14.09
N LYS A 37 5.03 -7.10 14.25
CA LYS A 37 4.26 -8.32 14.54
C LYS A 37 4.37 -9.35 13.40
N LEU A 38 4.32 -8.90 12.15
CA LEU A 38 4.32 -9.77 10.97
C LEU A 38 5.69 -10.37 10.69
N PHE A 39 6.75 -9.56 10.76
CA PHE A 39 8.10 -9.93 10.34
C PHE A 39 9.09 -10.08 11.49
N LEU A 40 8.68 -9.80 12.74
CA LEU A 40 9.50 -9.91 13.94
C LEU A 40 10.84 -9.19 13.76
N SER A 41 11.96 -9.86 14.07
CA SER A 41 13.30 -9.30 13.94
C SER A 41 13.74 -9.10 12.48
N GLU A 42 13.07 -9.70 11.49
CA GLU A 42 13.45 -9.55 10.07
C GLU A 42 13.26 -8.12 9.57
N VAL A 43 12.46 -7.29 10.27
CA VAL A 43 12.30 -5.87 9.94
C VAL A 43 13.64 -5.13 9.94
N THR A 44 14.59 -5.53 10.79
CA THR A 44 15.91 -4.87 10.88
C THR A 44 16.88 -5.31 9.77
N GLU A 45 16.56 -6.38 9.03
CA GLU A 45 17.31 -6.81 7.84
C GLU A 45 17.09 -5.88 6.65
N VAL A 46 16.01 -5.08 6.67
CA VAL A 46 15.66 -4.16 5.59
C VAL A 46 16.49 -2.88 5.70
N GLU A 47 17.36 -2.66 4.71
CA GLU A 47 18.06 -1.38 4.57
C GLU A 47 17.09 -0.20 4.49
N LYS A 48 17.56 0.99 4.91
CA LYS A 48 16.79 2.24 4.88
C LYS A 48 16.12 2.42 3.52
N LEU A 49 14.81 2.57 3.54
CA LEU A 49 14.01 2.81 2.35
C LEU A 49 14.23 4.25 1.88
N LYS A 50 14.25 4.46 0.57
CA LYS A 50 14.36 5.79 0.00
C LYS A 50 12.97 6.31 -0.39
N ALA A 51 12.73 7.58 -0.13
CA ALA A 51 11.53 8.26 -0.59
C ALA A 51 11.84 9.70 -1.05
N SER A 52 11.19 10.13 -2.13
CA SER A 52 11.31 11.48 -2.66
C SER A 52 9.94 12.13 -2.90
N PHE A 53 9.76 13.34 -2.39
CA PHE A 53 8.51 14.10 -2.46
C PHE A 53 8.67 15.41 -3.24
N PHE A 54 7.77 15.63 -4.18
CA PHE A 54 7.78 16.75 -5.12
C PHE A 54 6.44 17.47 -5.12
N ILE A 55 6.46 18.78 -5.38
CA ILE A 55 5.29 19.65 -5.53
C ILE A 55 5.08 20.07 -6.99
N THR A 56 6.06 19.82 -7.87
CA THR A 56 5.93 20.08 -9.31
C THR A 56 6.08 18.81 -10.14
N ARG A 57 5.26 18.71 -11.19
CA ARG A 57 5.33 17.59 -12.13
C ARG A 57 6.67 17.53 -12.86
N LYS A 58 7.26 18.68 -13.16
CA LYS A 58 8.57 18.77 -13.84
C LYS A 58 9.65 18.10 -13.00
N ASP A 59 9.80 18.51 -11.75
CA ASP A 59 10.85 17.99 -10.87
C ASP A 59 10.65 16.49 -10.59
N PHE A 60 9.39 16.06 -10.39
CA PHE A 60 9.03 14.65 -10.25
C PHE A 60 9.50 13.80 -11.44
N VAL A 61 9.21 14.25 -12.67
CA VAL A 61 9.59 13.53 -13.89
C VAL A 61 11.10 13.57 -14.13
N GLU A 62 11.74 14.72 -13.94
CA GLU A 62 13.19 14.88 -14.12
C GLU A 62 13.98 14.01 -13.14
N TYR A 63 13.54 13.93 -11.89
CA TYR A 63 14.13 13.03 -10.90
C TYR A 63 13.97 11.56 -11.29
N ILE A 64 12.76 11.13 -11.68
CA ILE A 64 12.55 9.74 -12.09
C ILE A 64 13.44 9.38 -13.28
N LYS A 65 13.54 10.26 -14.29
CA LYS A 65 14.42 10.04 -15.44
C LYS A 65 15.87 9.82 -15.02
N SER A 66 16.37 10.58 -14.04
CA SER A 66 17.76 10.49 -13.60
C SER A 66 18.08 9.17 -12.88
N ILE A 67 17.10 8.58 -12.18
CA ILE A 67 17.29 7.32 -11.44
C ILE A 67 16.85 6.06 -12.21
N SER A 68 16.18 6.21 -13.36
CA SER A 68 15.55 5.10 -14.08
C SER A 68 16.04 4.89 -15.51
N ASN A 69 17.23 5.40 -15.85
CA ASN A 69 17.79 5.37 -17.19
C ASN A 69 16.86 6.01 -18.24
N GLY A 70 16.28 7.16 -17.90
CA GLY A 70 15.46 7.96 -18.80
C GLY A 70 14.00 7.53 -18.93
N ARG A 71 13.52 6.55 -18.14
CA ARG A 71 12.09 6.21 -18.12
C ARG A 71 11.26 7.38 -17.60
N THR A 72 10.02 7.44 -18.05
CA THR A 72 9.06 8.45 -17.61
C THR A 72 7.84 7.80 -16.97
N PRO A 73 7.35 8.34 -15.84
CA PRO A 73 6.07 7.91 -15.31
C PRO A 73 4.93 8.32 -16.27
N PRO A 74 3.82 7.57 -16.32
CA PRO A 74 2.61 8.00 -17.02
C PRO A 74 2.16 9.39 -16.54
N GLU A 75 1.50 10.16 -17.42
CA GLU A 75 1.10 11.54 -17.13
C GLU A 75 0.23 11.67 -15.87
N TRP A 76 -0.68 10.72 -15.68
CA TRP A 76 -1.60 10.66 -14.54
C TRP A 76 -0.94 10.21 -13.23
N ALA A 77 0.27 9.65 -13.27
CA ALA A 77 0.89 9.05 -12.09
C ALA A 77 1.39 10.13 -11.11
N THR A 78 0.91 10.07 -9.87
CA THR A 78 1.32 10.97 -8.78
C THR A 78 2.04 10.24 -7.64
N GLY A 79 2.28 8.95 -7.81
CA GLY A 79 3.06 8.07 -6.95
C GLY A 79 3.62 6.94 -7.81
N CYS A 80 4.88 6.54 -7.60
CA CYS A 80 5.49 5.44 -8.32
C CYS A 80 6.70 4.85 -7.59
N PHE A 81 7.15 3.70 -8.10
CA PHE A 81 8.38 3.05 -7.69
C PHE A 81 9.34 2.92 -8.87
N TYR A 82 10.41 3.72 -8.83
CA TYR A 82 11.54 3.57 -9.72
C TYR A 82 12.80 3.34 -8.89
N ASN A 83 13.65 2.41 -9.34
CA ASN A 83 14.94 2.09 -8.74
C ASN A 83 14.87 1.73 -7.23
N GLY A 84 13.80 1.07 -6.80
CA GLY A 84 13.61 0.67 -5.40
C GLY A 84 13.31 1.82 -4.44
N GLU A 85 12.93 3.00 -4.96
CA GLU A 85 12.59 4.18 -4.19
C GLU A 85 11.12 4.57 -4.39
N ILE A 86 10.52 5.16 -3.35
CA ILE A 86 9.17 5.74 -3.39
C ILE A 86 9.27 7.15 -3.97
N GLN A 87 8.57 7.47 -5.05
CA GLN A 87 8.44 8.85 -5.53
C GLN A 87 6.99 9.31 -5.45
N THR A 88 6.74 10.49 -4.87
CA THR A 88 5.40 11.04 -4.72
C THR A 88 5.34 12.49 -5.21
N LEU A 89 4.38 12.77 -6.09
CA LEU A 89 3.96 14.12 -6.47
C LEU A 89 2.77 14.54 -5.60
N LEU A 90 2.90 15.69 -4.96
CA LEU A 90 1.94 16.31 -4.05
C LEU A 90 1.32 17.55 -4.72
N ASN A 91 0.01 17.71 -4.59
CA ASN A 91 -0.65 18.96 -4.94
C ASN A 91 -0.88 19.81 -3.68
N ILE A 92 0.09 20.68 -3.35
CA ILE A 92 0.04 21.52 -2.14
C ILE A 92 -1.14 22.50 -2.10
N ASN A 93 -1.77 22.78 -3.25
CA ASN A 93 -2.94 23.64 -3.35
C ASN A 93 -4.26 22.86 -3.18
N ASN A 94 -4.20 21.55 -2.99
CA ASN A 94 -5.35 20.69 -2.76
C ASN A 94 -5.23 20.03 -1.37
N GLU A 95 -5.95 20.56 -0.39
CA GLU A 95 -5.92 20.03 0.97
C GLU A 95 -6.37 18.58 1.07
N GLU A 96 -7.33 18.15 0.25
CA GLU A 96 -7.82 16.77 0.26
C GLU A 96 -6.76 15.80 -0.25
N ASP A 97 -6.05 16.17 -1.33
CA ASP A 97 -4.91 15.42 -1.85
C ASP A 97 -3.80 15.30 -0.79
N MET A 98 -3.47 16.40 -0.11
CA MET A 98 -2.47 16.40 0.96
C MET A 98 -2.90 15.53 2.15
N LYS A 99 -4.17 15.59 2.56
CA LYS A 99 -4.74 14.75 3.63
C LYS A 99 -4.71 13.26 3.27
N TYR A 100 -4.88 12.92 2.00
CA TYR A 100 -4.83 11.53 1.53
C TYR A 100 -3.40 11.01 1.35
N LYS A 101 -2.50 11.81 0.75
CA LYS A 101 -1.12 11.40 0.43
C LYS A 101 -0.21 11.29 1.64
N ILE A 102 -0.61 11.79 2.80
CA ILE A 102 0.12 11.62 4.06
C ILE A 102 0.30 10.13 4.43
N TYR A 103 -0.58 9.25 3.95
CA TYR A 103 -0.52 7.81 4.17
C TYR A 103 0.37 7.08 3.15
N THR A 104 0.76 7.73 2.04
CA THR A 104 1.49 7.09 0.93
C THR A 104 2.82 6.51 1.41
N LEU A 105 3.60 7.24 2.23
CA LEU A 105 4.88 6.71 2.72
C LEU A 105 4.71 5.36 3.44
N THR A 106 3.69 5.24 4.29
CA THR A 106 3.40 4.02 5.04
C THR A 106 2.87 2.91 4.14
N HIS A 107 1.95 3.22 3.22
CA HIS A 107 1.41 2.25 2.24
C HIS A 107 2.54 1.63 1.41
N GLU A 108 3.38 2.49 0.84
CA GLU A 108 4.47 2.05 -0.03
C GLU A 108 5.61 1.37 0.74
N MET A 109 5.83 1.75 2.00
CA MET A 109 6.73 1.00 2.90
C MET A 109 6.30 -0.45 3.01
N VAL A 110 5.02 -0.74 3.22
CA VAL A 110 4.52 -2.13 3.40
C VAL A 110 4.85 -2.98 2.18
N HIS A 111 4.64 -2.44 0.97
CA HIS A 111 5.02 -3.11 -0.27
C HIS A 111 6.50 -3.45 -0.33
N LEU A 112 7.38 -2.51 0.02
CA LEU A 112 8.82 -2.74 0.01
C LEU A 112 9.27 -3.78 1.05
N TYR A 113 8.62 -3.84 2.21
CA TYR A 113 8.89 -4.87 3.22
C TYR A 113 8.43 -6.25 2.73
N ILE A 114 7.20 -6.38 2.19
CA ILE A 114 6.72 -7.65 1.63
C ILE A 114 7.58 -8.08 0.44
N GLN A 115 7.96 -7.15 -0.43
CA GLN A 115 8.84 -7.42 -1.55
C GLN A 115 10.18 -8.02 -1.08
N LYS A 116 10.88 -7.34 -0.17
CA LYS A 116 12.21 -7.77 0.29
C LYS A 116 12.15 -9.04 1.14
N LEU A 117 11.24 -9.09 2.11
CA LEU A 117 11.20 -10.16 3.12
C LEU A 117 10.40 -11.39 2.68
N VAL A 118 9.57 -11.28 1.64
CA VAL A 118 8.75 -12.39 1.15
C VAL A 118 9.04 -12.68 -0.32
N TYR A 119 8.69 -11.77 -1.24
CA TYR A 119 8.77 -12.08 -2.67
C TYR A 119 10.19 -12.36 -3.15
N GLU A 120 11.16 -11.51 -2.82
CA GLU A 120 12.56 -11.68 -3.23
C GLU A 120 13.23 -12.82 -2.46
N LYS A 121 13.07 -12.85 -1.13
CA LYS A 121 13.70 -13.84 -0.24
C LYS A 121 13.27 -15.28 -0.56
N TYR A 122 11.98 -15.49 -0.88
CA TYR A 122 11.42 -16.82 -1.17
C TYR A 122 11.17 -17.07 -2.66
N LYS A 123 11.55 -16.14 -3.54
CA LYS A 123 11.39 -16.22 -5.01
C LYS A 123 9.94 -16.47 -5.43
N ILE A 124 9.04 -15.69 -4.84
CA ILE A 124 7.59 -15.78 -5.07
C ILE A 124 7.17 -14.65 -6.01
N ASP A 125 6.44 -15.00 -7.07
CA ASP A 125 5.82 -14.00 -7.93
C ASP A 125 4.79 -13.17 -7.16
N ARG A 126 4.77 -11.86 -7.42
CA ARG A 126 3.83 -10.94 -6.76
C ARG A 126 2.39 -11.42 -6.88
N ILE A 127 1.66 -11.32 -5.77
CA ILE A 127 0.21 -11.54 -5.70
C ILE A 127 -0.41 -10.21 -5.28
N ARG A 128 -0.89 -9.39 -6.23
CA ARG A 128 -1.22 -7.99 -5.95
C ARG A 128 -2.31 -7.83 -4.91
N TRP A 129 -3.35 -8.66 -4.96
CA TRP A 129 -4.43 -8.51 -3.98
C TRP A 129 -3.92 -8.72 -2.56
N PHE A 130 -2.89 -9.56 -2.39
CA PHE A 130 -2.31 -9.86 -1.10
C PHE A 130 -1.57 -8.63 -0.56
N ASP A 131 -0.53 -8.14 -1.24
CA ASP A 131 0.27 -7.04 -0.71
C ASP A 131 -0.52 -5.72 -0.60
N GLU A 132 -1.40 -5.41 -1.56
CA GLU A 132 -2.26 -4.22 -1.49
C GLU A 132 -3.25 -4.30 -0.33
N SER A 133 -3.69 -5.49 0.09
CA SER A 133 -4.57 -5.63 1.27
C SER A 133 -3.83 -5.30 2.56
N TYR A 134 -2.57 -5.75 2.70
CA TYR A 134 -1.73 -5.40 3.84
C TYR A 134 -1.39 -3.91 3.84
N ALA A 135 -0.99 -3.37 2.69
CA ALA A 135 -0.67 -1.96 2.54
C ALA A 135 -1.89 -1.07 2.83
N SER A 136 -3.08 -1.45 2.36
CA SER A 136 -4.33 -0.71 2.62
C SER A 136 -4.71 -0.68 4.10
N TYR A 137 -4.47 -1.77 4.84
CA TYR A 137 -4.77 -1.83 6.27
C TYR A 137 -3.71 -1.12 7.13
N ILE A 138 -2.45 -1.53 6.99
CA ILE A 138 -1.31 -0.97 7.75
C ILE A 138 -1.08 0.50 7.40
N GLY A 139 -1.34 0.90 6.15
CA GLY A 139 -1.28 2.29 5.70
C GLY A 139 -2.14 3.23 6.55
N GLY A 140 -3.14 2.71 7.27
CA GLY A 140 -3.81 3.41 8.36
C GLY A 140 -5.02 4.26 7.94
N HIS A 141 -5.22 4.46 6.63
CA HIS A 141 -6.36 5.20 6.09
C HIS A 141 -7.71 4.63 6.57
N ILE A 142 -7.81 3.31 6.72
CA ILE A 142 -9.05 2.64 7.15
C ILE A 142 -9.51 3.06 8.56
N LYS A 143 -8.59 3.46 9.45
CA LYS A 143 -8.92 3.88 10.82
C LYS A 143 -9.77 5.15 10.88
N ASN A 144 -9.73 5.96 9.81
CA ASN A 144 -10.51 7.20 9.69
C ASN A 144 -11.80 7.02 8.89
N MET A 145 -12.12 5.80 8.46
CA MET A 145 -13.33 5.53 7.69
C MET A 145 -14.54 5.43 8.61
N THR A 146 -15.63 6.12 8.27
CA THR A 146 -16.89 5.98 9.00
C THR A 146 -17.52 4.61 8.73
N LYS A 147 -18.27 4.08 9.71
CA LYS A 147 -19.07 2.86 9.55
C LYS A 147 -19.96 2.91 8.30
N GLN A 148 -20.63 4.04 8.07
CA GLN A 148 -21.50 4.25 6.91
C GLN A 148 -20.74 4.20 5.57
N LYS A 149 -19.54 4.78 5.50
CA LYS A 149 -18.70 4.72 4.28
C LYS A 149 -18.26 3.28 4.02
N LEU A 150 -17.85 2.56 5.06
CA LEU A 150 -17.45 1.16 4.94
C LEU A 150 -18.63 0.26 4.54
N GLN A 151 -19.83 0.50 5.09
CA GLN A 151 -21.06 -0.19 4.69
C GLN A 151 -21.35 0.04 3.20
N THR A 152 -21.28 1.29 2.74
CA THR A 152 -21.53 1.65 1.34
C THR A 152 -20.57 0.92 0.40
N ILE A 153 -19.28 0.87 0.76
CA ILE A 153 -18.27 0.12 0.02
C ILE A 153 -18.65 -1.37 -0.04
N CYS A 154 -18.99 -1.98 1.09
CA CYS A 154 -19.32 -3.41 1.13
C CYS A 154 -20.58 -3.74 0.32
N GLU A 155 -21.61 -2.90 0.37
CA GLU A 155 -22.83 -3.06 -0.43
C GLU A 155 -22.54 -3.00 -1.93
N GLN A 156 -21.69 -2.06 -2.37
CA GLN A 156 -21.24 -1.99 -3.76
C GLN A 156 -20.45 -3.23 -4.19
N LEU A 157 -19.61 -3.77 -3.31
CA LEU A 157 -18.78 -4.94 -3.60
C LEU A 157 -19.55 -6.26 -3.61
N LYS A 158 -20.79 -6.34 -3.10
CA LYS A 158 -21.57 -7.60 -3.09
C LYS A 158 -21.74 -8.20 -4.48
N THR A 159 -21.96 -7.36 -5.50
CA THR A 159 -22.09 -7.79 -6.90
C THR A 159 -20.80 -8.41 -7.46
N PHE A 160 -19.66 -8.13 -6.82
CA PHE A 160 -18.34 -8.66 -7.15
C PHE A 160 -17.83 -9.68 -6.14
N SER A 161 -18.68 -10.22 -5.25
CA SER A 161 -18.24 -11.10 -4.15
C SER A 161 -17.55 -12.40 -4.61
N GLN A 162 -17.80 -12.86 -5.85
CA GLN A 162 -17.14 -14.03 -6.47
C GLN A 162 -16.00 -13.66 -7.42
N PHE A 163 -15.55 -12.40 -7.41
CA PHE A 163 -14.51 -11.91 -8.31
C PHE A 163 -13.16 -12.60 -8.01
N ASP A 164 -12.51 -13.15 -9.04
CA ASP A 164 -11.16 -13.71 -8.92
C ASP A 164 -10.14 -12.58 -8.83
N LEU A 165 -9.63 -12.33 -7.62
CA LEU A 165 -8.71 -11.23 -7.34
C LEU A 165 -7.37 -11.36 -8.07
N ASN A 166 -6.98 -12.55 -8.53
CA ASN A 166 -5.73 -12.72 -9.29
C ASN A 166 -5.79 -12.00 -10.66
N ILE A 167 -6.99 -11.72 -11.17
CA ILE A 167 -7.19 -10.90 -12.37
C ILE A 167 -6.60 -9.49 -12.18
N LEU A 168 -6.52 -9.01 -10.93
CA LEU A 168 -6.00 -7.69 -10.59
C LEU A 168 -4.47 -7.63 -10.63
N ASP A 169 -3.75 -8.71 -10.89
CA ASP A 169 -2.31 -8.66 -11.18
C ASP A 169 -2.04 -7.81 -12.45
N ASP A 170 -3.01 -7.73 -13.38
CA ASP A 170 -3.05 -6.73 -14.44
C ASP A 170 -3.51 -5.36 -13.88
N ILE A 171 -2.59 -4.39 -13.87
CA ILE A 171 -2.83 -3.05 -13.30
C ILE A 171 -3.98 -2.31 -13.99
N LYS A 172 -4.23 -2.61 -15.28
CA LYS A 172 -5.32 -2.00 -16.04
C LYS A 172 -6.70 -2.47 -15.57
N LYS A 173 -6.76 -3.56 -14.81
CA LYS A 173 -8.00 -4.13 -14.27
C LYS A 173 -8.25 -3.72 -12.82
N VAL A 174 -7.30 -3.06 -12.15
CA VAL A 174 -7.46 -2.63 -10.75
C VAL A 174 -8.58 -1.61 -10.59
N ARG A 175 -8.74 -0.68 -11.54
CA ARG A 175 -9.83 0.30 -11.51
C ARG A 175 -10.52 0.33 -12.87
N THR A 176 -11.84 0.15 -12.84
CA THR A 176 -12.70 0.17 -14.03
C THR A 176 -13.86 1.14 -13.81
N THR A 177 -14.75 1.27 -14.80
CA THR A 177 -16.01 2.01 -14.63
C THR A 177 -16.99 1.30 -13.68
N GLU A 178 -16.81 0.00 -13.44
CA GLU A 178 -17.73 -0.83 -12.67
C GLU A 178 -17.32 -0.96 -11.19
N TYR A 179 -16.00 -0.94 -10.93
CA TYR A 179 -15.47 -1.12 -9.58
C TYR A 179 -14.10 -0.47 -9.39
N ASP A 180 -13.76 -0.30 -8.12
CA ASP A 180 -12.43 0.08 -7.66
C ASP A 180 -11.82 -1.03 -6.80
N GLY A 181 -10.80 -1.71 -7.33
CA GLY A 181 -10.11 -2.82 -6.66
C GLY A 181 -9.45 -2.40 -5.33
N TYR A 182 -9.11 -1.12 -5.15
CA TYR A 182 -8.61 -0.64 -3.86
C TYR A 182 -9.64 -0.76 -2.74
N ASN A 183 -10.94 -0.71 -3.06
CA ASN A 183 -12.00 -0.99 -2.09
C ASN A 183 -12.02 -2.48 -1.69
N MET A 184 -11.73 -3.38 -2.64
CA MET A 184 -11.62 -4.82 -2.35
C MET A 184 -10.45 -5.09 -1.42
N PHE A 185 -9.26 -4.55 -1.73
CA PHE A 185 -8.05 -4.69 -0.91
C PHE A 185 -8.26 -4.14 0.51
N LEU A 186 -8.93 -3.00 0.63
CA LEU A 186 -9.25 -2.39 1.93
C LEU A 186 -10.11 -3.31 2.80
N VAL A 187 -11.17 -3.90 2.23
CA VAL A 187 -12.08 -4.79 2.97
C VAL A 187 -11.39 -6.10 3.34
N ILE A 188 -10.57 -6.65 2.45
CA ILE A 188 -9.78 -7.87 2.71
C ILE A 188 -8.74 -7.61 3.80
N GLY A 189 -7.99 -6.52 3.73
CA GLY A 189 -7.04 -6.12 4.77
C GLY A 189 -7.70 -6.04 6.14
N LYS A 190 -8.87 -5.38 6.24
CA LYS A 190 -9.65 -5.35 7.49
C LYS A 190 -9.97 -6.75 8.01
N TYR A 191 -10.49 -7.61 7.14
CA TYR A 191 -10.84 -8.97 7.49
C TYR A 191 -9.65 -9.77 8.03
N LEU A 192 -8.50 -9.72 7.35
CA LEU A 192 -7.32 -10.48 7.74
C LEU A 192 -6.81 -10.06 9.13
N PHE A 193 -6.66 -8.75 9.35
CA PHE A 193 -6.10 -8.25 10.61
C PHE A 193 -7.06 -8.39 11.79
N GLU A 194 -8.36 -8.14 11.60
CA GLU A 194 -9.32 -8.20 12.70
C GLU A 194 -9.73 -9.63 13.09
N ASN A 195 -9.44 -10.61 12.23
CA ASN A 195 -9.56 -12.04 12.55
C ASN A 195 -8.22 -12.69 12.92
N ASN A 196 -7.15 -11.91 13.09
CA ASN A 196 -5.79 -12.40 13.39
C ASN A 196 -5.24 -13.43 12.37
N LEU A 197 -5.68 -13.34 11.12
CA LEU A 197 -5.21 -14.18 10.01
C LEU A 197 -3.97 -13.60 9.32
N ASP A 198 -3.60 -12.36 9.66
CA ASP A 198 -2.51 -11.60 9.04
C ASP A 198 -1.17 -12.34 9.08
N LYS A 199 -0.79 -12.92 10.23
CA LYS A 199 0.46 -13.67 10.30
C LYS A 199 0.38 -15.00 9.55
N ASP A 200 -0.72 -15.72 9.71
CA ASP A 200 -0.91 -17.04 9.11
C ASP A 200 -0.89 -16.97 7.57
N TYR A 201 -1.44 -15.89 7.00
CA TYR A 201 -1.42 -15.66 5.55
C TYR A 201 -0.02 -15.32 5.02
N ILE A 202 0.79 -14.57 5.78
CA ILE A 202 2.21 -14.34 5.44
C ILE A 202 2.99 -15.66 5.46
N GLU A 203 2.82 -16.48 6.49
CA GLU A 203 3.50 -17.78 6.58
C GLU A 203 3.02 -18.76 5.50
N LEU A 204 1.71 -18.78 5.22
CA LEU A 204 1.16 -19.58 4.13
C LEU A 204 1.71 -19.14 2.77
N LEU A 205 1.86 -17.84 2.53
CA LEU A 205 2.46 -17.33 1.30
C LEU A 205 3.90 -17.84 1.13
N LYS A 206 4.72 -17.83 2.19
CA LYS A 206 6.10 -18.31 2.16
C LYS A 206 6.20 -19.81 1.81
N ILE A 207 5.23 -20.61 2.25
CA ILE A 207 5.25 -22.08 2.12
C ILE A 207 4.53 -22.54 0.84
N ASN A 208 3.39 -21.94 0.51
CA ASN A 208 2.51 -22.36 -0.57
C ASN A 208 1.80 -21.16 -1.23
N PRO A 209 2.49 -20.41 -2.11
CA PRO A 209 1.91 -19.27 -2.83
C PRO A 209 0.67 -19.62 -3.63
N GLU A 210 0.60 -20.84 -4.18
CA GLU A 210 -0.56 -21.30 -4.96
C GLU A 210 -1.83 -21.41 -4.11
N GLU A 211 -1.71 -21.73 -2.82
CA GLU A 211 -2.86 -21.73 -1.92
C GLU A 211 -3.39 -20.31 -1.68
N ILE A 212 -2.49 -19.32 -1.56
CA ILE A 212 -2.89 -17.91 -1.52
C ILE A 212 -3.59 -17.50 -2.82
N ARG A 213 -3.08 -17.92 -3.99
CA ARG A 213 -3.77 -17.65 -5.26
C ARG A 213 -5.18 -18.28 -5.29
N LYS A 214 -5.36 -19.48 -4.75
CA LYS A 214 -6.70 -20.09 -4.64
C LYS A 214 -7.62 -19.30 -3.69
N GLU A 215 -7.11 -18.84 -2.55
CA GLU A 215 -7.88 -17.99 -1.62
C GLU A 215 -8.37 -16.70 -2.29
N GLY A 216 -7.61 -16.16 -3.26
CA GLY A 216 -8.00 -15.01 -4.08
C GLY A 216 -9.35 -15.15 -4.81
N LYS A 217 -9.90 -16.37 -4.95
CA LYS A 217 -11.21 -16.63 -5.56
C LYS A 217 -12.38 -16.53 -4.58
N SER A 218 -12.13 -16.48 -3.27
CA SER A 218 -13.19 -16.54 -2.25
C SER A 218 -13.02 -15.56 -1.10
N ILE A 219 -11.82 -15.04 -0.87
CA ILE A 219 -11.50 -14.19 0.28
C ILE A 219 -12.32 -12.89 0.31
N LEU A 220 -12.65 -12.32 -0.86
CA LEU A 220 -13.46 -11.11 -0.95
C LEU A 220 -14.86 -11.33 -0.36
N LYS A 221 -15.51 -12.46 -0.67
CA LYS A 221 -16.81 -12.82 -0.09
C LYS A 221 -16.72 -12.87 1.43
N LYS A 222 -15.74 -13.63 1.96
CA LYS A 222 -15.51 -13.80 3.41
C LYS A 222 -15.33 -12.43 4.09
N ALA A 223 -14.56 -11.55 3.46
CA ALA A 223 -14.27 -10.22 3.98
C ALA A 223 -15.50 -9.30 3.99
N ILE A 224 -16.29 -9.28 2.92
CA ILE A 224 -17.54 -8.51 2.84
C ILE A 224 -18.53 -8.98 3.93
N GLU A 225 -18.73 -10.30 4.05
CA GLU A 225 -19.63 -10.90 5.03
C GLU A 225 -19.22 -10.56 6.45
N TYR A 226 -17.92 -10.63 6.76
CA TYR A 226 -17.38 -10.23 8.05
C TYR A 226 -17.66 -8.76 8.35
N VAL A 227 -17.28 -7.85 7.44
CA VAL A 227 -17.41 -6.41 7.69
C VAL A 227 -18.87 -6.01 7.89
N LEU A 228 -19.79 -6.51 7.07
CA LEU A 228 -21.21 -6.21 7.20
C LEU A 228 -21.82 -6.74 8.51
N LYS A 229 -21.31 -7.86 9.04
CA LYS A 229 -21.74 -8.41 10.34
C LYS A 229 -21.18 -7.62 11.53
N SER A 230 -20.03 -6.97 11.36
CA SER A 230 -19.31 -6.25 12.41
C SER A 230 -19.65 -4.75 12.51
N LEU A 231 -20.51 -4.24 11.61
CA LEU A 231 -20.94 -2.83 11.59
C LEU A 231 -22.13 -2.58 12.52
#